data_AF-A0AAD9MFI2-F1
#
_entry.id   AF-A0AAD9MFI2-F1
#
_cell.length_a   1.000
_cell.length_b   1.000
_cell.length_c   1.000
_cell.angle_alpha   90.00
_cell.angle_beta   90.00
_cell.angle_gamma   90.00
#
_symmetry.space_group_name_H-M   'P 1'
#
loop_
_entity.id
_entity.type
_entity.pdbx_description
1 polymer ?
#
loop_
_entity_poly.entity_id
_entity_poly.type
_entity_poly.pdbx_seq_one_letter_code
_entity_poly.pdbx_strand_id
1 'polypeptide(L)'
;MLRPSGFVSSPSWPWPWPIPSTPWAYVDPLIGTINGGQVFAGATLPYGLAKAVADVDNGGNGENTSGFDSPTGPTLGNFPLFPQICPDDGDVNSCSFRIGDRKVGYVPESIVASPGSFAITPKSNVSAVMTVAGKTAVYRFTFPPSGRMMGNGTFLPSFGSGSFPMFFCVDWFGADMYETGVWVNNRAGSEPKQISVSRVFNNFYLEAGGFARFRIVKDQSVTARVGLSFKSSTQACFSAEKDASDPLGQFESLQ
;
A
#
# COMPACT_ATOMS: atom_id res chain seq x y z
N MET A 1 38.50 -13.33 63.17
CA MET A 1 38.79 -12.21 62.24
C MET A 1 38.96 -12.83 60.87
N LEU A 2 37.99 -12.69 59.95
CA LEU A 2 38.11 -12.77 58.49
C LEU A 2 36.74 -12.38 57.91
N ARG A 3 36.74 -11.30 57.11
CA ARG A 3 35.57 -10.64 56.51
C ARG A 3 35.10 -11.39 55.24
N PRO A 4 33.84 -11.19 54.81
CA PRO A 4 33.20 -11.98 53.75
C PRO A 4 33.68 -11.57 52.35
N SER A 5 33.92 -12.55 51.49
CA SER A 5 34.13 -12.36 50.04
C SER A 5 32.80 -12.08 49.35
N GLY A 6 32.78 -11.00 48.58
CA GLY A 6 31.58 -10.34 48.06
C GLY A 6 30.73 -11.17 47.10
N PHE A 7 29.42 -11.01 47.27
CA PHE A 7 28.44 -11.21 46.20
C PHE A 7 28.75 -10.26 45.05
N VAL A 8 28.94 -10.79 43.84
CA VAL A 8 28.91 -10.00 42.61
C VAL A 8 27.46 -9.55 42.42
N SER A 9 27.23 -8.24 42.50
CA SER A 9 25.93 -7.63 42.22
C SER A 9 25.52 -7.93 40.78
N SER A 10 24.34 -8.51 40.60
CA SER A 10 23.65 -8.56 39.31
C SER A 10 23.52 -7.15 38.72
N PRO A 11 23.61 -6.97 37.39
CA PRO A 11 23.32 -5.68 36.78
C PRO A 11 21.84 -5.34 37.06
N SER A 12 21.61 -4.33 37.89
CA SER A 12 20.27 -3.77 38.11
C SER A 12 19.88 -3.02 36.85
N TRP A 13 19.18 -3.69 35.94
CA TRP A 13 18.46 -3.03 34.87
C TRP A 13 17.44 -2.06 35.50
N PRO A 14 17.46 -0.78 35.15
CA PRO A 14 16.54 0.18 35.74
C PRO A 14 15.12 -0.12 35.24
N TRP A 15 14.34 -0.78 36.10
CA TRP A 15 12.90 -0.78 36.01
C TRP A 15 12.33 0.46 36.72
N PRO A 16 11.19 1.01 36.26
CA PRO A 16 10.38 0.50 35.17
C PRO A 16 10.53 1.33 33.89
N TRP A 17 10.72 0.64 32.76
CA TRP A 17 10.21 1.18 31.49
C TRP A 17 8.71 1.41 31.65
N PRO A 18 8.16 2.54 31.17
CA PRO A 18 6.72 2.76 31.23
C PRO A 18 6.01 1.62 30.51
N ILE A 19 5.21 0.84 31.25
CA ILE A 19 4.37 -0.22 30.70
C ILE A 19 3.32 0.47 29.83
N PRO A 20 3.30 0.24 28.51
CA PRO A 20 2.24 0.77 27.67
C PRO A 20 0.87 0.35 28.20
N SER A 21 -0.08 1.28 28.19
CA SER A 21 -1.44 1.05 28.69
C SER A 21 -2.25 0.08 27.82
N THR A 22 -1.73 -0.33 26.66
CA THR A 22 -2.44 -1.17 25.69
C THR A 22 -1.55 -2.30 25.16
N PRO A 23 -2.07 -3.53 24.99
CA PRO A 23 -1.27 -4.67 24.51
C PRO A 23 -0.71 -4.51 23.09
N TRP A 24 -1.39 -3.77 22.21
CA TRP A 24 -0.94 -3.58 20.82
C TRP A 24 0.31 -2.71 20.69
N ALA A 25 0.64 -1.92 21.71
CA ALA A 25 1.87 -1.12 21.72
C ALA A 25 3.17 -1.97 21.79
N TYR A 26 3.05 -3.27 22.08
CA TYR A 26 4.17 -4.22 22.04
C TYR A 26 4.36 -4.88 20.66
N VAL A 27 3.42 -4.68 19.74
CA VAL A 27 3.49 -5.30 18.41
C VAL A 27 4.28 -4.38 17.49
N ASP A 28 5.43 -4.86 17.03
CA ASP A 28 6.23 -4.23 15.97
C ASP A 28 6.06 -5.01 14.66
N PRO A 29 5.27 -4.51 13.69
CA PRO A 29 5.05 -5.19 12.41
C PRO A 29 6.30 -5.27 11.52
N LEU A 30 7.36 -4.50 11.80
CA LEU A 30 8.59 -4.49 11.01
C LEU A 30 9.50 -5.68 11.33
N ILE A 31 9.32 -6.36 12.46
CA ILE A 31 10.09 -7.55 12.80
C ILE A 31 9.82 -8.65 11.77
N GLY A 32 10.88 -9.14 11.12
CA GLY A 32 10.80 -10.16 10.07
C GLY A 32 10.46 -9.63 8.67
N THR A 33 10.50 -8.30 8.47
CA THR A 33 10.44 -7.68 7.13
C THR A 33 11.81 -7.61 6.45
N ILE A 34 12.90 -7.56 7.23
CA ILE A 34 14.28 -7.50 6.76
C ILE A 34 15.06 -8.74 7.23
N ASN A 35 16.08 -9.14 6.47
CA ASN A 35 17.01 -10.22 6.82
C ASN A 35 16.35 -11.60 7.07
N GLY A 36 15.22 -11.88 6.42
CA GLY A 36 14.46 -13.12 6.56
C GLY A 36 13.05 -12.88 7.13
N GLY A 37 12.25 -13.95 7.26
CA GLY A 37 10.89 -13.89 7.84
C GLY A 37 9.75 -13.74 6.82
N GLN A 38 9.93 -12.92 5.77
CA GLN A 38 8.92 -12.67 4.73
C GLN A 38 7.58 -12.15 5.31
N VAL A 39 7.67 -11.31 6.35
CA VAL A 39 6.52 -10.71 7.02
C VAL A 39 6.02 -9.49 6.25
N PHE A 40 4.72 -9.27 6.29
CA PHE A 40 4.05 -8.08 5.74
C PHE A 40 3.78 -7.11 6.89
N ALA A 41 4.42 -5.94 6.86
CA ALA A 41 4.22 -4.88 7.87
C ALA A 41 2.97 -4.02 7.64
N GLY A 42 2.18 -4.35 6.62
CA GLY A 42 0.99 -3.61 6.25
C GLY A 42 -0.07 -3.53 7.34
N ALA A 43 -0.91 -2.50 7.24
CA ALA A 43 -2.14 -2.41 8.01
C ALA A 43 -2.99 -3.65 7.77
N THR A 44 -3.26 -4.43 8.83
CA THR A 44 -4.15 -5.59 8.82
C THR A 44 -4.89 -5.69 10.14
N LEU A 45 -6.15 -6.11 10.12
CA LEU A 45 -6.86 -6.59 11.32
C LEU A 45 -6.60 -8.09 11.53
N PRO A 46 -6.76 -8.61 12.75
CA PRO A 46 -6.78 -10.06 12.98
C PRO A 46 -7.79 -10.73 12.06
N TYR A 47 -7.32 -11.66 11.22
CA TYR A 47 -8.14 -12.37 10.22
C TYR A 47 -8.80 -11.46 9.16
N GLY A 48 -8.33 -10.23 9.00
CA GLY A 48 -8.78 -9.30 7.98
C GLY A 48 -8.47 -9.80 6.57
N LEU A 49 -9.41 -9.56 5.65
CA LEU A 49 -9.21 -9.87 4.23
C LEU A 49 -8.30 -8.83 3.58
N ALA A 50 -8.52 -7.55 3.85
CA ALA A 50 -7.70 -6.47 3.34
C ALA A 50 -6.43 -6.32 4.19
N LYS A 51 -5.27 -6.23 3.53
CA LYS A 51 -4.00 -5.90 4.17
C LYS A 51 -3.32 -4.83 3.35
N ALA A 52 -3.19 -3.60 3.82
CA ALA A 52 -2.66 -2.50 3.02
C ALA A 52 -1.18 -2.24 3.29
N VAL A 53 -0.32 -2.32 2.27
CA VAL A 53 1.14 -2.09 2.41
C VAL A 53 1.74 -1.54 1.13
N ALA A 54 2.94 -0.95 1.23
CA ALA A 54 3.78 -0.69 0.06
C ALA A 54 4.42 -1.98 -0.46
N ASP A 55 4.31 -2.21 -1.77
CA ASP A 55 4.99 -3.32 -2.46
C ASP A 55 6.45 -2.93 -2.74
N VAL A 56 7.39 -3.69 -2.20
CA VAL A 56 8.84 -3.44 -2.26
C VAL A 56 9.53 -4.58 -2.99
N ASP A 57 10.49 -4.22 -3.83
CA ASP A 57 11.23 -5.15 -4.66
C ASP A 57 12.09 -6.19 -3.93
N ASN A 58 11.89 -7.47 -4.25
CA ASN A 58 12.63 -8.61 -3.68
C ASN A 58 13.93 -9.01 -4.41
N GLY A 59 14.21 -8.43 -5.58
CA GLY A 59 15.39 -8.64 -6.44
C GLY A 59 16.47 -7.56 -6.39
N GLY A 60 16.34 -6.60 -5.46
CA GLY A 60 17.40 -5.68 -5.02
C GLY A 60 17.44 -5.68 -3.49
N ASN A 61 18.24 -4.83 -2.86
CA ASN A 61 18.34 -4.70 -1.40
C ASN A 61 17.02 -4.30 -0.67
N GLY A 62 15.85 -4.35 -1.32
CA GLY A 62 14.57 -3.95 -0.74
C GLY A 62 14.39 -2.43 -0.64
N GLU A 63 14.93 -1.66 -1.60
CA GLU A 63 15.06 -0.19 -1.51
C GLU A 63 13.98 0.60 -2.28
N ASN A 64 13.20 -0.05 -3.14
CA ASN A 64 12.24 0.60 -4.05
C ASN A 64 10.81 0.10 -3.86
N THR A 65 9.87 1.04 -3.76
CA THR A 65 8.42 0.81 -3.79
C THR A 65 7.89 0.89 -5.22
N SER A 66 7.05 -0.06 -5.63
CA SER A 66 6.42 -0.10 -6.96
C SER A 66 4.96 0.41 -6.94
N GLY A 67 4.28 0.29 -5.80
CA GLY A 67 2.91 0.73 -5.56
C GLY A 67 2.45 0.39 -4.13
N PHE A 68 1.18 0.69 -3.84
CA PHE A 68 0.52 0.37 -2.57
C PHE A 68 -0.59 -0.63 -2.84
N ASP A 69 -0.48 -1.82 -2.28
CA ASP A 69 -1.41 -2.90 -2.56
C ASP A 69 -2.23 -3.26 -1.32
N SER A 70 -3.33 -3.98 -1.55
CA SER A 70 -4.18 -4.58 -0.52
C SER A 70 -4.10 -6.12 -0.55
N PRO A 71 -2.94 -6.77 -0.34
CA PRO A 71 -2.85 -8.22 -0.45
C PRO A 71 -3.76 -8.98 0.51
N THR A 72 -4.34 -10.09 0.05
CA THR A 72 -5.16 -10.99 0.90
C THR A 72 -4.34 -12.14 1.51
N GLY A 73 -3.06 -11.92 1.79
CA GLY A 73 -2.12 -13.03 2.07
C GLY A 73 -0.71 -12.71 1.61
N PRO A 74 0.27 -13.59 1.88
CA PRO A 74 1.67 -13.34 1.55
C PRO A 74 2.02 -13.33 0.05
N THR A 75 1.03 -13.39 -0.84
CA THR A 75 1.25 -13.84 -2.23
C THR A 75 0.53 -13.05 -3.30
N LEU A 76 -0.15 -11.94 -2.98
CA LEU A 76 -1.13 -11.38 -3.91
C LEU A 76 -1.16 -9.85 -3.88
N GLY A 77 -0.10 -9.24 -4.40
CA GLY A 77 -0.19 -7.85 -4.86
C GLY A 77 -1.12 -7.77 -6.09
N ASN A 78 -2.43 -7.79 -5.87
CA ASN A 78 -3.43 -7.96 -6.93
C ASN A 78 -3.90 -6.64 -7.53
N PHE A 79 -4.02 -5.58 -6.73
CA PHE A 79 -4.64 -4.33 -7.14
C PHE A 79 -3.85 -3.13 -6.60
N PRO A 80 -2.62 -2.90 -7.09
CA PRO A 80 -1.79 -1.82 -6.59
C PRO A 80 -2.35 -0.46 -7.03
N LEU A 81 -2.51 0.45 -6.06
CA LEU A 81 -2.63 1.88 -6.30
C LEU A 81 -1.24 2.50 -6.38
N PHE A 82 -0.99 3.33 -7.38
CA PHE A 82 0.31 3.97 -7.57
C PHE A 82 0.12 5.46 -7.89
N PRO A 83 -0.10 6.29 -6.85
CA PRO A 83 -0.28 7.72 -7.05
C PRO A 83 1.02 8.32 -7.61
N GLN A 84 0.88 9.13 -8.65
CA GLN A 84 2.02 9.75 -9.31
C GLN A 84 1.64 11.13 -9.85
N ILE A 85 2.64 11.98 -10.06
CA ILE A 85 2.50 13.24 -10.78
C ILE A 85 3.04 13.01 -12.19
N CYS A 86 2.18 13.15 -13.19
CA CYS A 86 2.58 12.94 -14.57
C CYS A 86 3.41 14.14 -15.08
N PRO A 87 4.43 13.90 -15.92
CA PRO A 87 5.25 14.96 -16.51
C PRO A 87 4.44 16.03 -17.26
N ASP A 88 3.39 15.64 -17.95
CA ASP A 88 2.51 16.52 -18.73
C ASP A 88 1.04 16.29 -18.34
N ASP A 89 0.38 17.32 -17.83
CA ASP A 89 -1.03 17.28 -17.47
C ASP A 89 -1.95 17.31 -18.72
N GLY A 90 -1.42 17.66 -19.90
CA GLY A 90 -2.16 17.56 -21.16
C GLY A 90 -2.21 16.14 -21.73
N ASP A 91 -1.27 15.27 -21.34
CA ASP A 91 -1.12 13.92 -21.92
C ASP A 91 -0.96 12.85 -20.85
N VAL A 92 -2.01 12.05 -20.67
CA VAL A 92 -2.02 10.90 -19.77
C VAL A 92 -0.97 9.84 -20.11
N ASN A 93 -0.49 9.78 -21.36
CA ASN A 93 0.58 8.87 -21.76
C ASN A 93 1.97 9.33 -21.31
N SER A 94 2.08 10.52 -20.71
CA SER A 94 3.32 10.96 -20.06
C SER A 94 3.56 10.25 -18.72
N CYS A 95 2.53 9.67 -18.12
CA CYS A 95 2.61 8.93 -16.85
C CYS A 95 3.34 7.58 -17.02
N SER A 96 3.96 7.09 -15.94
CA SER A 96 4.57 5.75 -15.87
C SER A 96 3.54 4.71 -15.41
N PHE A 97 3.06 3.87 -16.33
CA PHE A 97 2.06 2.83 -16.01
C PHE A 97 2.68 1.49 -15.63
N ARG A 98 3.71 1.06 -16.38
CA ARG A 98 4.34 -0.24 -16.16
C ARG A 98 4.99 -0.30 -14.79
N ILE A 99 4.91 -1.43 -14.12
CA ILE A 99 5.54 -1.69 -12.82
C ILE A 99 7.04 -1.38 -12.86
N GLY A 100 7.69 -1.63 -14.01
CA GLY A 100 9.09 -1.30 -14.22
C GLY A 100 9.38 0.20 -14.22
N ASP A 101 8.48 1.03 -14.78
CA ASP A 101 8.68 2.46 -15.03
C ASP A 101 8.22 3.35 -13.86
N ARG A 102 7.40 2.81 -12.95
CA ARG A 102 6.78 3.55 -11.82
C ARG A 102 7.52 3.36 -10.49
N LYS A 103 8.70 2.73 -10.49
CA LYS A 103 9.44 2.42 -9.27
C LYS A 103 10.07 3.66 -8.69
N VAL A 104 9.94 3.80 -7.38
CA VAL A 104 10.56 4.90 -6.65
C VAL A 104 11.14 4.37 -5.34
N GLY A 105 12.36 4.78 -5.01
CA GLY A 105 12.95 4.51 -3.70
C GLY A 105 12.10 5.07 -2.58
N TYR A 106 12.22 4.57 -1.36
CA TYR A 106 11.57 5.19 -0.19
C TYR A 106 12.59 5.80 0.77
N VAL A 107 12.10 6.59 1.72
CA VAL A 107 12.89 7.13 2.83
C VAL A 107 12.77 6.15 4.01
N PRO A 108 13.81 5.39 4.38
CA PRO A 108 13.69 4.34 5.39
C PRO A 108 13.15 4.82 6.73
N GLU A 109 13.55 6.01 7.17
CA GLU A 109 13.15 6.63 8.43
C GLU A 109 11.69 7.13 8.42
N SER A 110 11.03 7.13 7.25
CA SER A 110 9.63 7.54 7.13
C SER A 110 8.63 6.42 7.39
N ILE A 111 9.10 5.18 7.54
CA ILE A 111 8.23 4.03 7.75
C ILE A 111 7.67 4.06 9.17
N VAL A 112 6.34 4.02 9.27
CA VAL A 112 5.64 3.85 10.54
C VAL A 112 4.67 2.70 10.38
N ALA A 113 4.77 1.69 11.24
CA ALA A 113 3.89 0.52 11.21
C ALA A 113 3.35 0.24 12.61
N SER A 114 2.05 0.03 12.71
CA SER A 114 1.37 -0.45 13.91
C SER A 114 0.24 -1.40 13.50
N PRO A 115 -0.29 -2.24 14.41
CA PRO A 115 -1.52 -2.97 14.10
C PRO A 115 -2.60 -2.01 13.56
N GLY A 116 -3.16 -2.31 12.39
CA GLY A 116 -4.19 -1.48 11.75
C GLY A 116 -3.71 -0.27 10.93
N SER A 117 -2.43 0.11 10.98
CA SER A 117 -1.92 1.31 10.26
C SER A 117 -0.51 1.11 9.69
N PHE A 118 -0.27 1.62 8.49
CA PHE A 118 1.04 1.66 7.86
C PHE A 118 1.22 3.00 7.14
N ALA A 119 2.40 3.60 7.26
CA ALA A 119 2.75 4.82 6.57
C ALA A 119 4.17 4.74 6.01
N ILE A 120 4.35 5.37 4.86
CA ILE A 120 5.65 5.45 4.19
C ILE A 120 5.70 6.68 3.28
N THR A 121 6.87 7.27 3.17
CA THR A 121 7.15 8.35 2.21
C THR A 121 8.12 7.83 1.16
N PRO A 122 7.64 7.56 -0.08
CA PRO A 122 8.53 7.36 -1.21
C PRO A 122 9.33 8.64 -1.47
N LYS A 123 10.50 8.51 -2.09
CA LYS A 123 11.30 9.64 -2.59
C LYS A 123 10.50 10.52 -3.57
N SER A 124 9.40 9.98 -4.14
CA SER A 124 8.36 10.69 -4.90
C SER A 124 7.80 11.92 -4.17
N ASN A 125 7.96 11.95 -2.83
CA ASN A 125 7.29 12.84 -1.89
C ASN A 125 5.76 12.71 -1.90
N VAL A 126 5.22 11.70 -2.58
CA VAL A 126 3.80 11.33 -2.49
C VAL A 126 3.66 10.38 -1.31
N SER A 127 3.49 10.92 -0.11
CA SER A 127 3.39 10.11 1.09
C SER A 127 2.07 9.35 1.12
N ALA A 128 2.10 8.14 1.68
CA ALA A 128 0.93 7.30 1.82
C ALA A 128 0.77 6.89 3.28
N VAL A 129 -0.43 7.10 3.81
CA VAL A 129 -0.90 6.47 5.04
C VAL A 129 -2.03 5.53 4.67
N MET A 130 -2.03 4.32 5.22
CA MET A 130 -3.05 3.33 4.95
C MET A 130 -3.50 2.64 6.23
N THR A 131 -4.79 2.36 6.26
CA THR A 131 -5.48 1.66 7.34
C THR A 131 -6.46 0.65 6.74
N VAL A 132 -7.01 -0.24 7.56
CA VAL A 132 -7.92 -1.28 7.10
C VAL A 132 -9.12 -1.46 8.01
N ALA A 133 -10.21 -1.90 7.40
CA ALA A 133 -11.33 -2.57 8.03
C ALA A 133 -11.45 -4.00 7.46
N GLY A 134 -12.39 -4.81 7.97
CA GLY A 134 -12.46 -6.25 7.72
C GLY A 134 -12.19 -6.68 6.26
N LYS A 135 -12.83 -6.05 5.26
CA LYS A 135 -12.64 -6.33 3.82
C LYS A 135 -12.25 -5.11 3.01
N THR A 136 -11.77 -4.06 3.67
CA THR A 136 -11.64 -2.74 3.08
C THR A 136 -10.31 -2.12 3.48
N ALA A 137 -9.58 -1.58 2.52
CA ALA A 137 -8.41 -0.74 2.78
C ALA A 137 -8.77 0.72 2.52
N VAL A 138 -8.26 1.63 3.35
CA VAL A 138 -8.39 3.07 3.14
C VAL A 138 -7.00 3.67 3.06
N TYR A 139 -6.70 4.36 1.96
CA TYR A 139 -5.42 5.01 1.69
C TYR A 139 -5.63 6.52 1.69
N ARG A 140 -4.71 7.27 2.28
CA ARG A 140 -4.60 8.72 2.15
C ARG A 140 -3.26 9.04 1.53
N PHE A 141 -3.29 9.54 0.30
CA PHE A 141 -2.10 9.97 -0.44
C PHE A 141 -1.96 11.48 -0.32
N THR A 142 -0.79 11.98 0.09
CA THR A 142 -0.49 13.41 0.16
C THR A 142 0.58 13.75 -0.86
N PHE A 143 0.27 14.65 -1.78
CA PHE A 143 1.14 15.04 -2.88
C PHE A 143 1.98 16.26 -2.50
N PRO A 144 3.23 16.37 -2.99
CA PRO A 144 4.01 17.58 -2.79
C PRO A 144 3.38 18.75 -3.58
N PRO A 145 3.62 20.02 -3.17
CA PRO A 145 3.19 21.20 -3.90
C PRO A 145 3.72 21.27 -5.35
N SER A 146 4.86 20.61 -5.61
CA SER A 146 5.46 20.44 -6.94
C SER A 146 6.50 19.32 -6.90
N GLY A 147 6.50 18.40 -7.88
CA GLY A 147 7.54 17.37 -8.00
C GLY A 147 7.36 16.48 -9.23
N ARG A 148 8.46 16.02 -9.82
CA ARG A 148 8.52 15.02 -10.91
C ARG A 148 9.55 13.96 -10.54
N MET A 149 9.23 12.67 -10.77
CA MET A 149 10.18 11.56 -10.60
C MET A 149 10.01 10.46 -11.63
N MET A 150 11.12 9.78 -11.94
CA MET A 150 11.24 8.65 -12.85
C MET A 150 12.21 7.63 -12.25
N GLY A 151 11.97 6.33 -12.45
CA GLY A 151 12.85 5.24 -12.01
C GLY A 151 12.55 3.92 -12.75
N ASN A 152 13.51 2.97 -12.78
CA ASN A 152 13.44 1.70 -13.53
C ASN A 152 13.94 0.45 -12.75
N GLY A 153 13.34 -0.75 -12.97
CA GLY A 153 13.81 -2.06 -12.42
C GLY A 153 12.92 -3.30 -12.73
N THR A 154 13.43 -4.55 -12.56
CA THR A 154 12.84 -5.83 -13.10
C THR A 154 12.64 -6.98 -12.06
N PHE A 155 11.45 -7.62 -11.98
CA PHE A 155 11.12 -8.65 -10.96
C PHE A 155 10.16 -9.73 -11.47
N LEU A 156 10.16 -10.88 -10.77
CA LEU A 156 9.40 -12.10 -11.07
C LEU A 156 8.36 -12.39 -9.96
N PRO A 157 7.22 -13.03 -10.28
CA PRO A 157 6.20 -13.40 -9.30
C PRO A 157 6.68 -14.51 -8.34
N SER A 158 6.25 -14.47 -7.07
CA SER A 158 6.83 -15.33 -6.01
C SER A 158 6.25 -16.75 -5.88
N PHE A 159 4.98 -17.05 -5.51
CA PHE A 159 4.52 -18.45 -5.36
C PHE A 159 2.98 -18.67 -5.39
N GLY A 160 2.54 -19.88 -5.79
CA GLY A 160 1.17 -20.42 -5.63
C GLY A 160 0.70 -21.35 -6.77
N SER A 161 -0.11 -22.38 -6.49
CA SER A 161 -0.76 -23.24 -7.49
C SER A 161 -2.28 -23.06 -7.49
N GLY A 162 -2.87 -22.76 -8.64
CA GLY A 162 -4.31 -22.54 -8.82
C GLY A 162 -4.66 -21.10 -9.19
N SER A 163 -5.91 -20.87 -9.57
CA SER A 163 -6.44 -19.55 -9.90
C SER A 163 -7.73 -19.33 -9.14
N PHE A 164 -7.90 -18.16 -8.50
CA PHE A 164 -9.16 -17.75 -7.90
C PHE A 164 -9.59 -16.40 -8.50
N PRO A 165 -10.88 -16.16 -8.70
CA PRO A 165 -11.37 -14.83 -9.07
C PRO A 165 -11.35 -13.92 -7.84
N MET A 166 -10.90 -12.68 -8.00
CA MET A 166 -11.01 -11.64 -7.00
C MET A 166 -11.56 -10.37 -7.65
N PHE A 167 -12.39 -9.66 -6.91
CA PHE A 167 -13.07 -8.46 -7.34
C PHE A 167 -12.75 -7.35 -6.37
N PHE A 168 -12.52 -6.15 -6.90
CA PHE A 168 -12.26 -4.95 -6.13
C PHE A 168 -13.21 -3.83 -6.52
N CYS A 169 -13.32 -2.84 -5.64
CA CYS A 169 -14.06 -1.60 -5.88
C CYS A 169 -13.25 -0.46 -5.27
N VAL A 170 -13.10 0.66 -5.98
CA VAL A 170 -12.33 1.82 -5.50
C VAL A 170 -13.21 3.07 -5.57
N ASP A 171 -13.36 3.73 -4.42
CA ASP A 171 -13.98 5.05 -4.30
C ASP A 171 -12.92 6.10 -3.98
N TRP A 172 -13.05 7.29 -4.56
CA TRP A 172 -12.10 8.40 -4.40
C TRP A 172 -12.76 9.58 -3.68
N PHE A 173 -12.01 10.21 -2.76
CA PHE A 173 -12.48 11.32 -1.94
C PHE A 173 -11.39 12.39 -1.77
N GLY A 174 -11.79 13.60 -1.38
CA GLY A 174 -10.87 14.69 -1.02
C GLY A 174 -10.31 15.50 -2.19
N ALA A 175 -10.57 15.11 -3.44
CA ALA A 175 -10.14 15.85 -4.62
C ALA A 175 -11.16 15.77 -5.78
N ASP A 176 -11.09 16.74 -6.69
CA ASP A 176 -12.00 16.84 -7.83
C ASP A 176 -11.48 15.98 -8.98
N MET A 177 -12.13 14.84 -9.23
CA MET A 177 -11.79 13.97 -10.35
C MET A 177 -12.26 14.58 -11.67
N TYR A 178 -11.33 14.80 -12.62
CA TYR A 178 -11.66 15.42 -13.91
C TYR A 178 -11.51 14.48 -15.11
N GLU A 179 -10.78 13.38 -14.97
CA GLU A 179 -10.61 12.40 -16.05
C GLU A 179 -10.44 10.99 -15.47
N THR A 180 -10.99 10.01 -16.18
CA THR A 180 -10.80 8.59 -15.88
C THR A 180 -10.56 7.82 -17.17
N GLY A 181 -10.07 6.61 -17.06
CA GLY A 181 -9.96 5.73 -18.21
C GLY A 181 -9.24 4.44 -17.87
N VAL A 182 -8.74 3.82 -18.92
CA VAL A 182 -8.02 2.55 -18.84
C VAL A 182 -6.67 2.68 -19.50
N TRP A 183 -5.74 1.84 -19.07
CA TRP A 183 -4.46 1.71 -19.71
C TRP A 183 -4.15 0.23 -19.94
N VAL A 184 -3.49 -0.03 -21.06
CA VAL A 184 -2.89 -1.33 -21.36
C VAL A 184 -1.44 -1.05 -21.72
N ASN A 185 -0.54 -1.74 -21.04
CA ASN A 185 0.88 -1.63 -21.19
C ASN A 185 1.39 -0.22 -20.81
N ASN A 186 1.64 0.64 -21.78
CA ASN A 186 2.11 2.02 -21.62
C ASN A 186 1.25 3.00 -22.44
N ARG A 187 0.02 2.60 -22.78
CA ARG A 187 -0.95 3.44 -23.48
C ARG A 187 -2.21 3.57 -22.65
N ALA A 188 -2.59 4.82 -22.39
CA ALA A 188 -3.80 5.18 -21.67
C ALA A 188 -4.77 5.91 -22.59
N GLY A 189 -6.05 5.65 -22.39
CA GLY A 189 -7.14 6.30 -23.10
C GLY A 189 -8.34 6.52 -22.18
N SER A 190 -9.03 7.63 -22.39
CA SER A 190 -10.24 7.96 -21.64
C SER A 190 -11.45 7.10 -22.05
N GLU A 191 -11.40 6.46 -23.21
CA GLU A 191 -12.36 5.47 -23.68
C GLU A 191 -11.66 4.27 -24.33
N PRO A 192 -12.19 3.04 -24.19
CA PRO A 192 -13.36 2.65 -23.41
C PRO A 192 -13.07 2.60 -21.89
N LYS A 193 -14.11 2.69 -21.04
CA LYS A 193 -13.96 2.55 -19.57
C LYS A 193 -13.81 1.10 -19.06
N GLN A 194 -13.92 0.12 -19.95
CA GLN A 194 -13.82 -1.30 -19.64
C GLN A 194 -12.75 -1.95 -20.52
N ILE A 195 -11.93 -2.81 -19.91
CA ILE A 195 -10.91 -3.58 -20.60
C ILE A 195 -11.01 -5.07 -20.26
N SER A 196 -10.69 -5.88 -21.25
CA SER A 196 -10.47 -7.32 -21.09
C SER A 196 -9.07 -7.63 -21.60
N VAL A 197 -8.19 -8.07 -20.71
CA VAL A 197 -6.81 -8.40 -21.07
C VAL A 197 -6.72 -9.87 -21.42
N SER A 198 -6.52 -10.16 -22.70
CA SER A 198 -6.24 -11.51 -23.19
C SER A 198 -4.78 -11.89 -22.98
N ARG A 199 -4.49 -13.18 -22.84
CA ARG A 199 -3.12 -13.69 -22.83
C ARG A 199 -2.49 -13.50 -24.21
N VAL A 200 -1.24 -13.05 -24.25
CA VAL A 200 -0.45 -12.95 -25.48
C VAL A 200 0.31 -14.28 -25.72
N PHE A 201 0.88 -14.46 -26.92
CA PHE A 201 1.81 -15.56 -27.23
C PHE A 201 2.85 -15.73 -26.10
N ASN A 202 3.12 -16.98 -25.71
CA ASN A 202 3.98 -17.38 -24.58
C ASN A 202 3.46 -17.08 -23.16
N ASN A 203 2.15 -16.90 -22.95
CA ASN A 203 1.56 -16.86 -21.60
C ASN A 203 1.99 -15.66 -20.73
N PHE A 204 2.55 -14.61 -21.33
CA PHE A 204 2.83 -13.35 -20.63
C PHE A 204 1.53 -12.55 -20.47
N TYR A 205 1.28 -12.05 -19.25
CA TYR A 205 0.20 -11.12 -18.97
C TYR A 205 0.62 -9.71 -19.39
N LEU A 206 -0.21 -9.02 -20.16
CA LEU A 206 -0.06 -7.58 -20.35
C LEU A 206 -0.47 -6.87 -19.06
N GLU A 207 0.37 -5.95 -18.59
CA GLU A 207 0.01 -5.06 -17.49
C GLU A 207 -1.10 -4.12 -17.95
N ALA A 208 -2.13 -3.95 -17.13
CA ALA A 208 -3.25 -3.07 -17.44
C ALA A 208 -3.96 -2.63 -16.16
N GLY A 209 -4.78 -1.59 -16.27
CA GLY A 209 -5.58 -1.12 -15.15
C GLY A 209 -6.46 0.06 -15.52
N GLY A 210 -7.12 0.62 -14.50
CA GLY A 210 -7.79 1.91 -14.59
C GLY A 210 -6.86 3.05 -14.18
N PHE A 211 -7.20 4.27 -14.60
CA PHE A 211 -6.63 5.49 -14.05
C PHE A 211 -7.73 6.49 -13.69
N ALA A 212 -7.43 7.35 -12.73
CA ALA A 212 -8.22 8.50 -12.35
C ALA A 212 -7.29 9.70 -12.15
N ARG A 213 -7.66 10.86 -12.68
CA ARG A 213 -6.89 12.10 -12.58
C ARG A 213 -7.67 13.13 -11.80
N PHE A 214 -6.97 13.82 -10.91
CA PHE A 214 -7.56 14.67 -9.90
C PHE A 214 -6.97 16.07 -9.97
N ARG A 215 -7.84 17.07 -9.80
CA ARG A 215 -7.41 18.42 -9.44
C ARG A 215 -7.34 18.46 -7.93
N ILE A 216 -6.13 18.62 -7.41
CA ILE A 216 -5.89 18.66 -5.98
C ILE A 216 -6.09 20.10 -5.51
N VAL A 217 -7.28 20.38 -4.98
CA VAL A 217 -7.71 21.74 -4.60
C VAL A 217 -7.48 22.02 -3.12
N LYS A 218 -7.56 20.99 -2.26
CA LYS A 218 -7.54 21.13 -0.80
C LYS A 218 -6.62 20.10 -0.14
N ASP A 219 -5.86 20.53 0.86
CA ASP A 219 -5.01 19.71 1.76
C ASP A 219 -3.97 18.80 1.06
N GLN A 220 -3.78 19.00 -0.24
CA GLN A 220 -2.87 18.23 -1.10
C GLN A 220 -3.10 16.71 -1.09
N SER A 221 -4.31 16.27 -0.71
CA SER A 221 -4.56 14.86 -0.44
C SER A 221 -5.65 14.24 -1.32
N VAL A 222 -5.49 12.95 -1.63
CA VAL A 222 -6.52 12.10 -2.25
C VAL A 222 -6.69 10.87 -1.37
N THR A 223 -7.93 10.58 -0.98
CA THR A 223 -8.26 9.38 -0.19
C THR A 223 -8.92 8.35 -1.09
N ALA A 224 -8.45 7.10 -1.01
CA ALA A 224 -9.00 5.96 -1.74
C ALA A 224 -9.57 4.93 -0.76
N ARG A 225 -10.82 4.50 -0.96
CA ARG A 225 -11.42 3.36 -0.26
C ARG A 225 -11.47 2.18 -1.21
N VAL A 226 -10.83 1.07 -0.85
CA VAL A 226 -10.74 -0.14 -1.66
C VAL A 226 -11.46 -1.30 -0.97
N GLY A 227 -12.57 -1.76 -1.54
CA GLY A 227 -13.27 -2.97 -1.11
C GLY A 227 -12.81 -4.21 -1.85
N LEU A 228 -12.80 -5.36 -1.17
CA LEU A 228 -12.41 -6.66 -1.75
C LEU A 228 -13.53 -7.71 -1.61
N SER A 229 -13.64 -8.59 -2.61
CA SER A 229 -14.60 -9.69 -2.60
C SER A 229 -14.14 -10.85 -3.50
N PHE A 230 -14.39 -12.08 -3.08
CA PHE A 230 -14.28 -13.27 -3.94
C PHE A 230 -15.58 -13.58 -4.70
N LYS A 231 -16.65 -12.78 -4.52
CA LYS A 231 -17.97 -13.03 -5.12
C LYS A 231 -18.25 -12.19 -6.36
N SER A 232 -18.10 -10.87 -6.25
CA SER A 232 -18.39 -9.92 -7.34
C SER A 232 -17.90 -8.51 -6.98
N SER A 233 -17.79 -7.62 -7.97
CA SER A 233 -17.47 -6.20 -7.77
C SER A 233 -18.55 -5.48 -6.96
N THR A 234 -19.84 -5.79 -7.17
CA THR A 234 -20.95 -5.24 -6.38
C THR A 234 -20.82 -5.60 -4.89
N GLN A 235 -20.46 -6.85 -4.59
CA GLN A 235 -20.23 -7.27 -3.20
C GLN A 235 -18.98 -6.59 -2.60
N ALA A 236 -17.96 -6.29 -3.42
CA ALA A 236 -16.79 -5.54 -2.98
C ALA A 236 -17.19 -4.11 -2.58
N CYS A 237 -17.94 -3.39 -3.42
CA CYS A 237 -18.44 -2.04 -3.11
C CYS A 237 -19.33 -2.03 -1.87
N PHE A 238 -20.29 -2.97 -1.77
CA PHE A 238 -21.17 -3.07 -0.60
C PHE A 238 -20.38 -3.29 0.70
N SER A 239 -19.32 -4.11 0.65
CA SER A 239 -18.48 -4.35 1.83
C SER A 239 -17.67 -3.10 2.18
N ALA A 240 -17.16 -2.37 1.19
CA ALA A 240 -16.46 -1.10 1.38
C ALA A 240 -17.32 -0.05 2.07
N GLU A 241 -18.53 0.18 1.55
CA GLU A 241 -19.48 1.14 2.10
C GLU A 241 -19.92 0.78 3.52
N LYS A 242 -20.07 -0.51 3.80
CA LYS A 242 -20.42 -1.00 5.13
C LYS A 242 -19.28 -0.86 6.13
N ASP A 243 -18.06 -1.21 5.74
CA ASP A 243 -16.91 -1.29 6.64
C ASP A 243 -16.28 0.08 6.90
N ALA A 244 -16.35 1.01 5.94
CA ALA A 244 -15.78 2.36 6.03
C ALA A 244 -16.70 3.38 5.34
N SER A 245 -17.86 3.66 5.94
CA SER A 245 -18.93 4.47 5.35
C SER A 245 -18.53 5.92 5.07
N ASP A 246 -17.67 6.51 5.90
CA ASP A 246 -17.13 7.87 5.74
C ASP A 246 -15.59 7.82 5.82
N PRO A 247 -14.89 7.58 4.69
CA PRO A 247 -13.44 7.43 4.68
C PRO A 247 -12.66 8.66 5.11
N LEU A 248 -13.24 9.86 5.01
CA LEU A 248 -12.58 11.10 5.43
C LEU A 248 -12.71 11.31 6.94
N GLY A 249 -13.92 11.15 7.47
CA GLY A 249 -14.19 11.32 8.90
C GLY A 249 -13.69 10.16 9.77
N GLN A 250 -13.66 8.94 9.24
CA GLN A 250 -13.29 7.74 9.99
C GLN A 250 -11.81 7.37 9.88
N PHE A 251 -11.01 8.06 9.06
CA PHE A 251 -9.63 7.65 8.75
C PHE A 251 -8.78 7.39 9.99
N GLU A 252 -8.82 8.29 10.98
CA GLU A 252 -8.05 8.14 12.22
C GLU A 252 -8.67 7.12 13.19
N SER A 253 -9.98 6.87 13.11
CA SER A 253 -10.66 5.88 13.96
C SER A 253 -10.48 4.44 13.51
N LEU A 254 -10.01 4.24 12.27
CA LEU A 254 -9.71 2.92 11.71
C LEU A 254 -8.29 2.44 12.05
N GLN A 255 -7.43 3.34 12.54
CA GLN A 255 -6.04 3.06 12.92
C GLN A 255 -5.91 2.43 14.30
#